data_AF-A0A1H3TTV7-F1
#
_entry.id   AF-A0A1H3TTV7-F1
#
_cell.length_a   1.000
_cell.length_b   1.000
_cell.length_c   1.000
_cell.angle_alpha   90.00
_cell.angle_beta   90.00
_cell.angle_gamma   90.00
#
_symmetry.space_group_name_H-M   'P 1'
#
loop_
_entity.id
_entity.type
_entity.pdbx_description
1 polymer ?
#
loop_
_entity_poly.entity_id
_entity_poly.type
_entity_poly.pdbx_seq_one_letter_code
_entity_poly.pdbx_strand_id
1 'polypeptide(L)'
;MAKVKFPYKGWVLTPAFKPVEKTFVKQAPFYDDWHRDEGGKAYNVNSIGRDQAAAIARGREMLDKQQAALDKKQANIEKRRAALDKASA
;
A
#
# COMPACT_ATOMS: atom_id res chain seq x y z
N MET A 1 20.79 -4.51 -5.46
CA MET A 1 19.54 -4.37 -6.25
C MET A 1 19.91 -4.43 -7.72
N ALA A 2 19.27 -5.29 -8.52
CA ALA A 2 19.53 -5.34 -9.95
C ALA A 2 19.14 -3.99 -10.56
N LYS A 3 20.05 -3.34 -11.31
CA LYS A 3 19.75 -2.10 -12.03
C LYS A 3 18.58 -2.36 -12.99
N VAL A 4 17.40 -1.87 -12.64
CA VAL A 4 16.21 -2.03 -13.48
C VAL A 4 16.45 -1.22 -14.75
N LYS A 5 16.32 -1.87 -15.92
CA LYS A 5 16.50 -1.20 -17.21
C LYS A 5 15.24 -0.41 -17.53
N PHE A 6 15.35 0.91 -17.59
CA PHE A 6 14.28 1.78 -18.07
C PHE A 6 14.30 1.86 -19.62
N PRO A 7 13.14 2.05 -20.27
CA PRO A 7 11.80 2.03 -19.68
C PRO A 7 11.29 0.60 -19.44
N TYR A 8 10.45 0.41 -18.41
CA TYR A 8 9.79 -0.86 -18.14
C TYR A 8 8.32 -0.66 -17.71
N LYS A 9 7.50 -1.69 -17.88
CA LYS A 9 6.09 -1.69 -17.45
C LYS A 9 5.95 -2.26 -16.05
N GLY A 10 5.17 -1.61 -15.20
CA GLY A 10 4.82 -2.12 -13.88
C GLY A 10 3.38 -1.81 -13.52
N TRP A 11 2.84 -2.57 -12.58
CA TRP A 11 1.48 -2.42 -12.11
C TRP A 11 1.46 -1.69 -10.77
N VAL A 12 0.68 -0.62 -10.68
CA VAL A 12 0.51 0.14 -9.43
C VAL A 12 -0.93 0.09 -8.98
N LEU A 13 -1.13 0.01 -7.66
CA LEU A 13 -2.44 0.10 -7.06
C LEU A 13 -2.79 1.58 -6.85
N THR A 14 -3.90 2.02 -7.42
CA THR A 14 -4.41 3.39 -7.20
C THR A 14 -5.02 3.52 -5.80
N PRO A 15 -5.23 4.75 -5.28
CA PRO A 15 -5.94 4.97 -4.02
C PRO A 15 -7.35 4.36 -3.99
N ALA A 16 -7.97 4.18 -5.15
CA ALA A 16 -9.26 3.50 -5.32
C ALA A 16 -9.14 1.96 -5.37
N PHE A 17 -7.99 1.39 -4.98
CA PHE A 17 -7.71 -0.06 -5.04
C PHE A 17 -7.86 -0.68 -6.43
N LYS A 18 -7.69 0.11 -7.49
CA LYS A 18 -7.69 -0.38 -8.88
C LYS A 18 -6.24 -0.54 -9.37
N PRO A 19 -5.82 -1.74 -9.82
CA PRO A 19 -4.51 -1.95 -10.40
C PRO A 19 -4.46 -1.29 -11.79
N VAL A 20 -3.41 -0.51 -12.05
CA VAL A 20 -3.22 0.21 -13.32
C VAL A 20 -1.80 -0.05 -13.81
N GLU A 21 -1.67 -0.43 -15.08
CA GLU A 21 -0.38 -0.54 -15.75
C GLU A 21 0.22 0.85 -15.99
N LYS A 22 1.48 1.04 -15.62
CA LYS A 22 2.24 2.27 -15.82
C LYS A 22 3.61 1.95 -16.42
N THR A 23 4.06 2.83 -17.30
CA THR A 23 5.41 2.78 -17.86
C THR A 23 6.33 3.65 -17.00
N PHE A 24 7.34 3.02 -16.41
CA PHE A 24 8.38 3.69 -15.65
C PHE A 24 9.55 4.02 -16.55
N VAL A 25 9.94 5.30 -16.57
CA VAL A 25 10.90 5.84 -17.55
C VAL A 25 12.23 6.22 -16.93
N LYS A 26 12.27 6.51 -15.63
CA LYS A 26 13.52 6.84 -14.92
C LYS A 26 13.41 6.62 -13.42
N GLN A 27 14.56 6.55 -12.77
CA GLN A 27 14.68 6.59 -11.32
C GLN A 27 14.42 8.00 -10.78
N ALA A 28 13.94 8.12 -9.54
CA ALA A 28 13.79 9.40 -8.87
C ALA A 28 15.15 9.94 -8.40
N PRO A 29 15.39 11.27 -8.49
CA PRO A 29 16.72 11.85 -8.26
C PRO A 29 17.24 11.76 -6.82
N PHE A 30 16.34 11.63 -5.83
CA PHE A 30 16.70 11.68 -4.40
C PHE A 30 16.50 10.35 -3.67
N TYR A 31 15.90 9.36 -4.32
CA TYR A 31 15.56 8.09 -3.70
C TYR A 31 15.79 6.95 -4.69
N ASP A 32 16.76 6.08 -4.38
CA ASP A 32 17.12 4.94 -5.23
C ASP A 32 15.93 3.96 -5.41
N ASP A 33 15.11 3.84 -4.36
CA ASP A 33 13.95 2.96 -4.26
C ASP A 33 12.67 3.55 -4.88
N TRP A 34 12.78 4.62 -5.67
CA TRP A 34 11.62 5.28 -6.29
C TRP A 34 11.82 5.44 -7.79
N HIS A 35 10.79 5.08 -8.55
CA HIS A 35 10.76 5.21 -10.00
C HIS A 35 9.68 6.20 -10.42
N ARG A 36 9.94 6.95 -11.50
CA ARG A 36 8.98 7.88 -12.10
C ARG A 36 8.32 7.28 -13.33
N ASP A 37 7.01 7.45 -13.41
CA ASP A 37 6.27 7.14 -14.62
C ASP A 37 6.47 8.23 -15.69
N GLU A 38 5.97 7.98 -16.90
CA GLU A 38 5.98 8.94 -18.01
C GLU A 38 5.31 10.27 -17.62
N GLY A 39 4.26 10.22 -16.79
CA GLY A 39 3.60 11.41 -16.22
C GLY A 39 4.40 12.15 -15.15
N GLY A 40 5.63 11.70 -14.82
CA GLY A 40 6.51 12.32 -13.85
C GLY A 40 6.17 12.02 -12.39
N LYS A 41 5.15 11.20 -12.11
CA LYS A 41 4.76 10.79 -10.77
C LYS A 41 5.71 9.72 -10.26
N ALA A 42 6.19 9.92 -9.03
CA ALA A 42 7.11 9.00 -8.38
C ALA A 42 6.33 7.92 -7.61
N TYR A 43 6.78 6.68 -7.74
CA TYR A 43 6.27 5.51 -7.05
C TYR A 43 7.43 4.77 -6.41
N ASN A 44 7.25 4.33 -5.18
CA ASN A 44 8.21 3.45 -4.52
C ASN A 44 8.23 2.08 -5.23
N VAL A 45 9.39 1.47 -5.40
CA VAL A 45 9.52 0.16 -6.08
C VAL A 45 8.76 -0.95 -5.35
N ASN A 46 8.61 -0.86 -4.03
CA ASN A 46 7.79 -1.77 -3.25
C ASN A 46 6.28 -1.58 -3.48
N SER A 47 5.86 -0.53 -4.17
CA SER A 47 4.48 -0.34 -4.61
C SER A 47 4.25 -0.73 -6.07
N ILE A 48 5.30 -1.14 -6.78
CA ILE A 48 5.24 -1.55 -8.19
C ILE A 48 5.22 -3.08 -8.24
N GLY A 49 4.09 -3.64 -8.65
CA GLY A 49 3.93 -5.06 -8.95
C GLY A 49 4.54 -5.40 -10.32
N ARG A 50 5.09 -6.60 -10.45
CA ARG A 50 5.56 -7.14 -11.73
C ARG A 50 4.39 -7.39 -12.69
N ASP A 51 3.25 -7.76 -12.14
CA ASP A 51 2.02 -8.10 -12.85
C ASP A 51 0.79 -7.64 -12.06
N GLN A 52 -0.37 -7.69 -12.70
CA GLN A 52 -1.63 -7.28 -12.11
C GLN A 52 -1.99 -8.09 -10.86
N ALA A 53 -1.71 -9.40 -10.84
CA ALA A 53 -2.04 -10.26 -9.70
C ALA A 53 -1.19 -9.90 -8.48
N ALA A 54 0.10 -9.62 -8.67
CA ALA A 54 0.97 -9.12 -7.61
C ALA A 54 0.49 -7.78 -7.03
N ALA A 55 0.01 -6.86 -7.87
CA ALA A 55 -0.56 -5.59 -7.40
C ALA A 55 -1.86 -5.79 -6.61
N ILE A 56 -2.73 -6.72 -7.02
CA ILE A 56 -3.96 -7.07 -6.31
C ILE A 56 -3.65 -7.76 -4.98
N ALA A 57 -2.70 -8.70 -4.96
CA ALA A 57 -2.28 -9.41 -3.76
C ALA A 57 -1.80 -8.43 -2.68
N ARG A 58 -0.95 -7.46 -3.05
CA ARG A 58 -0.55 -6.37 -2.16
C ARG A 58 -1.73 -5.54 -1.67
N GLY A 59 -2.68 -5.23 -2.55
CA GLY A 59 -3.91 -4.55 -2.16
C GLY A 59 -4.70 -5.32 -1.09
N ARG A 60 -4.80 -6.64 -1.21
CA ARG A 60 -5.44 -7.50 -0.20
C ARG A 60 -4.69 -7.49 1.13
N GLU A 61 -3.36 -7.58 1.11
CA GLU A 61 -2.54 -7.48 2.32
C GLU A 61 -2.71 -6.13 3.04
N MET A 62 -2.86 -5.04 2.29
CA MET A 62 -3.12 -3.72 2.86
C MET A 62 -4.49 -3.66 3.54
N LEU A 63 -5.52 -4.26 2.93
CA LEU A 63 -6.86 -4.32 3.51
C LEU A 63 -6.89 -5.19 4.77
N ASP A 64 -6.20 -6.32 4.77
CA ASP A 64 -6.07 -7.19 5.94
C ASP A 64 -5.44 -6.46 7.13
N LYS A 65 -4.34 -5.73 6.89
CA LYS A 65 -3.69 -4.89 7.90
C LYS A 65 -4.62 -3.80 8.45
N GLN A 66 -5.42 -3.18 7.58
CA GLN A 66 -6.41 -2.18 8.01
C GLN A 66 -7.49 -2.83 8.87
N GLN A 67 -7.98 -4.01 8.48
CA GLN A 67 -9.00 -4.73 9.23
C GLN A 67 -8.48 -5.16 10.61
N ALA A 68 -7.26 -5.69 10.70
CA ALA A 68 -6.62 -6.04 11.96
C ALA A 68 -6.44 -4.82 12.89
N ALA A 69 -6.11 -3.65 12.33
CA ALA A 69 -6.01 -2.42 13.10
C ALA A 69 -7.39 -1.95 13.61
N LEU A 70 -8.44 -2.09 12.81
CA LEU A 70 -9.82 -1.78 13.22
C LEU A 70 -10.30 -2.72 14.33
N ASP A 71 -10.07 -4.02 14.19
CA ASP A 71 -10.41 -5.03 15.20
C ASP A 71 -9.76 -4.70 16.56
N LYS A 72 -8.45 -4.41 16.54
CA LYS A 72 -7.73 -4.01 17.76
C LYS A 72 -8.31 -2.74 18.39
N LYS A 73 -8.78 -1.78 17.60
CA LYS A 73 -9.44 -0.57 18.11
C LYS A 73 -10.80 -0.90 18.73
N GLN A 74 -11.58 -1.77 18.07
CA GLN A 74 -12.87 -2.22 18.56
C GLN A 74 -12.74 -2.91 19.92
N ALA A 75 -11.82 -3.87 20.05
CA ALA A 75 -11.56 -4.57 21.32
C ALA A 75 -11.16 -3.61 22.46
N ASN A 76 -10.40 -2.54 22.14
CA ASN A 76 -10.06 -1.52 23.14
C ASN A 76 -11.27 -0.67 23.55
N ILE A 77 -12.16 -0.34 22.60
CA ILE A 77 -13.40 0.38 22.89
C ILE A 77 -14.28 -0.46 23.82
N GLU A 78 -14.42 -1.77 23.56
CA GLU A 78 -15.19 -2.68 24.40
C GLU A 78 -14.64 -2.77 25.82
N LYS A 79 -13.31 -2.89 25.98
CA LYS A 79 -12.67 -2.86 27.30
C LYS A 79 -12.96 -1.58 28.06
N ARG A 80 -12.93 -0.42 27.39
CA ARG A 80 -13.25 0.88 28.00
C ARG A 80 -14.72 1.00 28.37
N ARG A 81 -15.63 0.46 27.56
CA ARG A 81 -17.06 0.39 27.87
C ARG A 81 -17.32 -0.47 29.12
N ALA A 82 -16.70 -1.66 29.21
CA ALA A 82 -16.83 -2.53 30.38
C ALA A 82 -16.28 -1.87 31.66
N ALA A 83 -15.18 -1.11 31.55
CA ALA A 83 -14.65 -0.36 32.69
C ALA A 83 -15.62 0.74 33.17
N LEU A 84 -16.31 1.42 32.25
CA LEU A 84 -17.33 2.41 32.59
C LEU A 84 -18.57 1.77 33.23
N ASP A 85 -19.06 0.66 32.66
CA ASP A 85 -20.19 -0.10 33.20
C ASP A 85 -19.92 -0.55 34.63
N LYS A 86 -18.73 -1.12 34.89
CA LYS A 86 -18.30 -1.52 36.23
C LYS A 86 -18.15 -0.34 37.21
N ALA A 87 -17.84 0.86 36.72
CA ALA A 87 -17.72 2.05 37.56
C ALA A 87 -19.08 2.72 37.84
N SER A 88 -20.09 2.40 37.03
CA SER A 88 -21.47 2.91 37.17
C SER A 88 -22.40 1.94 37.91
N ALA A 89 -21.94 0.73 38.21
CA ALA A 89 -22.62 -0.30 38.99
C ALA A 89 -22.10 -0.30 40.45
#